data_AF-A0A535MGH5-F1
#
_entry.id   AF-A0A535MGH5-F1
#
_cell.length_a   1.000
_cell.length_b   1.000
_cell.length_c   1.000
_cell.angle_alpha   90.00
_cell.angle_beta   90.00
_cell.angle_gamma   90.00
#
_symmetry.space_group_name_H-M   'P 1'
#
loop_
_entity.id
_entity.type
_entity.pdbx_description
1 polymer ?
#
loop_
_entity_poly.entity_id
_entity_poly.type
_entity_poly.pdbx_seq_one_letter_code
_entity_poly.pdbx_strand_id
1 'polypeptide(L)'
;MPETQAVELVVRGERLRLRKADVMRAVRDGGFGVVRQHAVEIDRQLYPVKEVFARATGIDVLDFNTTQARAALRRLGFEVRTVSPLGHRRRP
;
A
#
# COMPACT_ATOMS: atom_id res chain seq x y z
N MET A 1 -15.80 16.87 -8.70
CA MET A 1 -15.39 15.66 -9.44
C MET A 1 -13.99 15.31 -8.96
N PRO A 2 -13.76 14.34 -8.05
CA PRO A 2 -12.41 14.10 -7.57
C PRO A 2 -11.62 13.43 -8.69
N GLU A 3 -10.56 14.11 -9.09
CA GLU A 3 -9.61 13.72 -10.12
C GLU A 3 -9.17 12.28 -9.88
N THR A 4 -9.43 11.43 -10.87
CA THR A 4 -9.18 9.99 -10.79
C THR A 4 -7.67 9.76 -10.83
N GLN A 5 -6.98 9.94 -9.69
CA GLN A 5 -5.57 9.57 -9.57
C GLN A 5 -5.45 8.07 -9.87
N ALA A 6 -4.87 7.79 -11.03
CA ALA A 6 -4.56 6.47 -11.52
C ALA A 6 -3.09 6.46 -11.90
N VAL A 7 -2.40 5.39 -11.54
CA VAL A 7 -1.00 5.19 -11.85
C VAL A 7 -0.88 3.97 -12.73
N GLU A 8 -0.13 4.10 -13.81
CA GLU A 8 0.27 2.96 -14.63
C GLU A 8 1.57 2.38 -14.09
N LEU A 9 1.55 1.06 -13.92
CA LEU A 9 2.59 0.27 -13.31
C LEU A 9 2.87 -0.90 -14.23
N VAL A 10 4.11 -1.36 -14.27
CA VAL A 10 4.46 -2.60 -14.94
C VAL A 10 4.88 -3.59 -13.86
N VAL A 11 4.12 -4.67 -13.71
CA VAL A 11 4.43 -5.76 -12.77
C VAL A 11 4.54 -7.04 -13.58
N ARG A 12 5.66 -7.77 -13.42
CA ARG A 12 6.01 -8.95 -14.23
C ARG A 12 6.00 -8.74 -15.76
N GLY A 13 6.09 -7.50 -16.23
CA GLY A 13 6.00 -7.18 -17.66
C GLY A 13 4.57 -6.88 -18.14
N GLU A 14 3.56 -7.07 -17.29
CA GLU A 14 2.18 -6.68 -17.57
C GLU A 14 1.93 -5.23 -17.12
N ARG A 15 1.36 -4.43 -18.02
CA ARG A 15 0.97 -3.05 -17.71
C ARG A 15 -0.40 -3.09 -17.03
N LEU A 16 -0.43 -2.69 -15.77
CA LEU A 16 -1.67 -2.52 -15.03
C LEU A 16 -1.90 -1.07 -14.66
N ARG A 17 -3.16 -0.72 -14.50
CA ARG A 17 -3.59 0.60 -14.07
C ARG A 17 -4.23 0.48 -12.70
N LEU A 18 -3.54 0.99 -11.69
CA LEU A 18 -4.05 1.04 -10.32
C LEU A 18 -4.72 2.40 -10.10
N ARG A 19 -5.96 2.43 -9.62
CA ARG A 19 -6.65 3.67 -9.28
C ARG A 19 -6.77 3.84 -7.77
N LYS A 20 -6.86 5.09 -7.33
CA LYS A 20 -7.12 5.43 -5.92
C LYS A 20 -8.41 4.78 -5.39
N ALA A 21 -9.43 4.67 -6.24
CA ALA A 21 -10.70 4.02 -5.91
C ALA A 21 -10.55 2.52 -5.62
N ASP A 22 -9.67 1.82 -6.34
CA ASP A 22 -9.43 0.38 -6.14
C ASP A 22 -8.75 0.15 -4.78
N VAL A 23 -7.80 1.01 -4.43
CA VAL A 23 -7.16 1.01 -3.10
C VAL A 23 -8.20 1.25 -2.00
N MET A 24 -9.06 2.27 -2.14
CA MET A 24 -10.09 2.54 -1.14
C MET A 24 -11.12 1.42 -1.00
N ARG A 25 -11.47 0.74 -2.11
CA ARG A 25 -12.34 -0.45 -2.07
C ARG A 25 -11.66 -1.60 -1.34
N ALA A 26 -10.41 -1.90 -1.69
CA ALA A 26 -9.64 -2.94 -1.02
C ALA A 26 -9.54 -2.69 0.49
N VAL A 27 -9.32 -1.42 0.88
CA VAL A 27 -9.27 -1.02 2.30
C VAL A 27 -10.61 -1.27 3.01
N ARG A 28 -11.72 -0.94 2.33
CA ARG A 28 -13.08 -1.09 2.86
C ARG A 28 -13.52 -2.53 3.02
N ASP A 29 -13.11 -3.42 2.11
CA ASP A 29 -13.40 -4.86 2.22
C ASP A 29 -12.81 -5.47 3.50
N GLY A 30 -11.79 -4.84 4.08
CA GLY A 30 -11.18 -5.29 5.33
C GLY A 30 -10.44 -6.62 5.18
N GLY A 31 -9.54 -6.91 6.12
CA GLY A 31 -8.73 -8.12 6.09
C GLY A 31 -7.27 -7.89 5.70
N PHE A 32 -6.66 -6.88 6.34
CA PHE A 32 -5.21 -6.71 6.29
C PHE A 32 -4.58 -7.28 7.56
N GLY A 33 -3.42 -7.90 7.40
CA GLY A 33 -2.59 -8.40 8.49
C GLY A 33 -1.88 -7.28 9.26
N VAL A 34 -1.01 -7.71 10.17
CA VAL A 34 -0.23 -6.81 11.03
C VAL A 34 0.80 -6.04 10.21
N VAL A 35 0.84 -4.72 10.40
CA VAL A 35 1.87 -3.87 9.81
C VAL A 35 3.23 -4.21 10.43
N ARG A 36 4.16 -4.71 9.61
CA ARG A 36 5.52 -5.09 10.07
C ARG A 36 6.54 -3.96 10.02
N GLN A 37 6.72 -3.37 8.84
CA GLN A 37 7.78 -2.36 8.60
C GLN A 37 7.29 -1.16 7.78
N HIS A 38 6.40 -1.38 6.81
CA HIS A 38 5.90 -0.33 5.93
C HIS A 38 4.38 -0.36 5.93
N ALA A 39 3.80 0.78 6.31
CA ALA A 39 2.37 1.02 6.24
C ALA A 39 2.05 2.19 5.31
N VAL A 40 0.84 2.15 4.78
CA VAL A 40 0.18 3.29 4.17
C VAL A 40 -0.87 3.79 5.15
N GLU A 41 -0.88 5.10 5.40
CA GLU A 41 -1.90 5.74 6.21
C GLU A 41 -3.08 6.13 5.32
N ILE A 42 -4.26 5.59 5.64
CA ILE A 42 -5.51 5.85 4.92
C ILE A 42 -6.57 6.09 5.98
N ASP A 43 -7.21 7.25 5.94
CA ASP A 43 -8.24 7.63 6.93
C ASP A 43 -7.75 7.54 8.39
N ARG A 44 -6.50 7.96 8.65
CA ARG A 44 -5.80 7.84 9.97
C ARG A 44 -5.55 6.41 10.45
N GLN A 45 -5.80 5.40 9.62
CA GLN A 45 -5.50 4.01 9.91
C GLN A 45 -4.29 3.54 9.11
N LEU A 46 -3.40 2.80 9.77
CA LEU A 46 -2.19 2.23 9.14
C LEU A 46 -2.49 0.84 8.59
N TYR A 47 -2.22 0.67 7.29
CA TYR A 47 -2.41 -0.60 6.60
C TYR A 47 -1.10 -1.09 5.97
N PRO A 48 -0.83 -2.40 5.95
CA PRO A 48 0.39 -2.95 5.37
C PRO A 48 0.46 -2.67 3.87
N VAL A 49 1.52 -1.97 3.44
CA VAL A 49 1.69 -1.53 2.03
C VAL A 49 1.57 -2.68 1.04
N LYS A 50 2.20 -3.82 1.34
CA LYS A 50 2.20 -4.97 0.43
C LYS A 50 0.80 -5.53 0.25
N GLU A 51 0.07 -5.76 1.33
CA GLU A 51 -1.26 -6.36 1.23
C GLU A 51 -2.27 -5.41 0.60
N VAL A 52 -2.22 -4.12 0.94
CA VAL A 52 -3.07 -3.10 0.29
C VAL A 52 -2.83 -3.08 -1.22
N PHE A 53 -1.57 -3.09 -1.64
CA PHE A 53 -1.22 -3.09 -3.04
C PHE A 53 -1.65 -4.39 -3.73
N ALA A 54 -1.40 -5.55 -3.12
CA ALA A 54 -1.82 -6.85 -3.65
C ALA A 54 -3.34 -6.94 -3.82
N ARG A 55 -4.10 -6.51 -2.80
CA ARG A 55 -5.56 -6.52 -2.81
C ARG A 55 -6.14 -5.56 -3.84
N ALA A 56 -5.54 -4.37 -3.99
CA ALA A 56 -6.01 -3.37 -4.92
C ALA A 56 -5.64 -3.67 -6.39
N THR A 57 -4.52 -4.36 -6.62
CA THR A 57 -4.06 -4.75 -7.97
C THR A 57 -4.50 -6.15 -8.39
N GLY A 58 -4.88 -7.01 -7.42
CA GLY A 58 -5.10 -8.44 -7.64
C GLY A 58 -3.81 -9.26 -7.80
N ILE A 59 -2.64 -8.66 -7.60
CA ILE A 59 -1.33 -9.30 -7.80
C ILE A 59 -0.83 -9.89 -6.48
N ASP A 60 -0.16 -11.03 -6.54
CA ASP A 60 0.41 -11.67 -5.36
C ASP A 60 1.53 -10.81 -4.72
N VAL A 61 1.59 -10.80 -3.38
CA VAL A 61 2.65 -10.10 -2.62
C VAL A 61 4.06 -10.59 -2.91
N LEU A 62 4.21 -11.76 -3.55
CA LEU A 62 5.48 -12.33 -4.01
C LEU A 62 5.91 -11.79 -5.39
N ASP A 63 4.99 -11.23 -6.17
CA ASP A 63 5.24 -10.79 -7.54
C ASP A 63 5.73 -9.33 -7.66
N PHE A 64 5.72 -8.59 -6.55
CA PHE A 64 6.26 -7.24 -6.49
C PHE A 64 7.06 -7.01 -5.22
N ASN A 65 7.97 -6.04 -5.29
CA ASN A 65 8.75 -5.63 -4.12
C ASN A 65 8.08 -4.48 -3.37
N THR A 66 8.45 -4.32 -2.09
CA THR A 66 7.89 -3.27 -1.24
C THR A 66 8.15 -1.87 -1.79
N THR A 67 9.28 -1.64 -2.43
CA THR A 67 9.64 -0.34 -3.03
C THR A 67 8.68 0.05 -4.15
N GLN A 68 8.32 -0.88 -5.04
CA GLN A 68 7.35 -0.68 -6.11
C GLN A 68 5.97 -0.34 -5.54
N ALA A 69 5.50 -1.11 -4.56
CA ALA A 69 4.23 -0.85 -3.90
C ALA A 69 4.20 0.53 -3.22
N ARG A 70 5.27 0.90 -2.49
CA ARG A 70 5.39 2.23 -1.87
C ARG A 70 5.39 3.34 -2.92
N ALA A 71 6.13 3.18 -4.01
CA ALA A 71 6.21 4.17 -5.08
C ALA A 71 4.83 4.36 -5.75
N ALA A 72 4.13 3.27 -6.05
CA ALA A 72 2.80 3.30 -6.63
C ALA A 72 1.78 4.01 -5.73
N LEU A 73 1.72 3.65 -4.44
CA LEU A 73 0.82 4.28 -3.48
C LEU A 73 1.15 5.78 -3.27
N ARG A 74 2.44 6.15 -3.20
CA ARG A 74 2.83 7.57 -3.13
C ARG A 74 2.40 8.35 -4.37
N ARG A 75 2.53 7.76 -5.57
CA ARG A 75 2.08 8.40 -6.83
C ARG A 75 0.56 8.58 -6.90
N LEU A 76 -0.20 7.72 -6.21
CA LEU A 76 -1.65 7.86 -6.01
C LEU A 76 -2.03 8.91 -4.95
N GLY A 77 -1.04 9.55 -4.32
CA GLY A 77 -1.25 10.55 -3.28
C GLY A 77 -1.52 9.95 -1.90
N PHE A 78 -1.19 8.68 -1.66
CA PHE A 78 -1.25 8.10 -0.32
C PHE A 78 0.03 8.35 0.46
N GLU A 79 -0.12 8.53 1.76
CA GLU A 79 1.00 8.75 2.65
C GLU A 79 1.55 7.41 3.14
N VAL A 80 2.85 7.18 2.90
CA VAL A 80 3.49 5.91 3.21
C VAL A 80 4.49 6.12 4.34
N ARG A 81 4.27 5.42 5.45
CA ARG A 81 5.09 5.50 6.65
C ARG A 81 5.88 4.22 6.85
N THR A 82 7.13 4.37 7.28
CA THR A 82 7.92 3.24 7.77
C THR A 82 7.70 3.17 9.28
N VAL A 83 7.07 2.09 9.74
CA VAL A 83 7.00 1.75 11.17
C VAL A 83 8.17 0.84 11.48
N SER A 84 9.20 1.35 12.14
CA SER A 84 10.22 0.49 12.70
C SER A 84 9.61 -0.34 13.84
N PRO A 85 9.86 -1.66 13.94
CA PRO A 85 9.40 -2.48 15.07
C PRO A 85 10.09 -2.13 16.41
N LEU A 86 10.68 -0.95 16.55
CA LEU A 86 11.45 -0.54 17.71
C LEU A 86 10.54 0.16 18.72
N GLY A 87 9.88 -0.69 19.51
CA GLY A 87 9.10 -0.29 20.68
C GLY A 87 9.31 -1.23 21.87
N HIS A 88 10.48 -1.83 22.05
CA HIS A 88 10.92 -2.34 23.35
C HIS A 88 12.42 -2.10 23.52
N ARG A 89 12.78 -1.59 24.70
CA ARG A 89 14.10 -1.16 25.17
C ARG A 89 14.54 0.24 24.77
N ARG A 90 13.94 1.21 25.45
CA ARG A 90 14.75 2.21 26.15
C ARG A 90 13.96 2.85 27.27
N ARG A 91 14.34 2.57 28.52
CA ARG A 91 14.66 3.56 29.58
C ARG A 91 15.02 2.87 30.91
N PRO A 92 15.65 3.62 31.83
CA PRO A 92 17.06 3.52 32.26
C PRO A 92 17.36 2.44 33.29
#